data_AF-A0A6U3QV65-F1
#
_entry.id   AF-A0A6U3QV65-F1
#
_cell.length_a   1.000
_cell.length_b   1.000
_cell.length_c   1.000
_cell.angle_alpha   90.00
_cell.angle_beta   90.00
_cell.angle_gamma   90.00
#
_symmetry.space_group_name_H-M   'P 1'
#
loop_
_entity.id
_entity.type
_entity.pdbx_description
1 polymer ?
#
loop_
_entity_poly.entity_id
_entity_poly.type
_entity_poly.pdbx_seq_one_letter_code
_entity_poly.pdbx_strand_id
1 'polypeptide(L)'
;MKIFYIFLGFIAYIHTIDSFSLINPNTSPESVVLQQLHALQQDDIYTVFKFASPSNKEATGPWQRFSKMARSPPYAPLIKHKRAELMLTRRKPNGIEWMCLVRVWPSKGSEKEKEDGNLMPVHYWWTLSKVWNDDGIFKDCWMVDGVIPDR
;
A
#
# COMPACT_ATOMS: atom_id res chain seq x y z
N MET A 1 -26.41 -46.09 37.58
CA MET A 1 -27.30 -45.35 36.66
C MET A 1 -26.61 -44.06 36.24
N LYS A 2 -26.79 -43.67 34.98
CA LYS A 2 -25.91 -42.81 34.17
C LYS A 2 -25.88 -41.34 34.65
N ILE A 3 -24.68 -40.81 34.89
CA ILE A 3 -24.43 -39.37 35.03
C ILE A 3 -24.47 -38.76 33.62
N PHE A 4 -25.42 -37.86 33.39
CA PHE A 4 -25.52 -37.09 32.15
C PHE A 4 -24.56 -35.91 32.22
N TYR A 5 -23.59 -35.86 31.30
CA TYR A 5 -22.76 -34.68 31.07
C TYR A 5 -23.61 -33.64 30.31
N ILE A 6 -23.93 -32.51 30.94
CA ILE A 6 -24.43 -31.33 30.22
C ILE A 6 -23.21 -30.62 29.64
N PHE A 7 -22.94 -30.89 28.37
CA PHE A 7 -21.99 -30.13 27.57
C PHE A 7 -22.65 -28.78 27.24
N LEU A 8 -22.48 -27.78 28.12
CA LEU A 8 -22.90 -26.41 27.84
C LEU A 8 -21.91 -25.86 26.80
N GLY A 9 -22.31 -25.95 25.53
CA GLY A 9 -21.53 -25.53 24.39
C GLY A 9 -21.06 -24.09 24.53
N PHE A 10 -19.76 -23.92 24.69
CA PHE A 10 -19.10 -22.64 24.52
C PHE A 10 -19.07 -22.35 23.02
N ILE A 11 -20.16 -21.80 22.48
CA ILE A 11 -20.12 -21.22 21.13
C ILE A 11 -19.28 -19.95 21.27
N ALA A 12 -17.96 -20.10 21.09
CA ALA A 12 -17.11 -18.99 20.74
C ALA A 12 -17.60 -18.52 19.37
N TYR A 13 -18.54 -17.59 19.38
CA TYR A 13 -18.92 -16.82 18.20
C TYR A 13 -17.72 -15.91 17.90
N ILE A 14 -16.72 -16.46 17.24
CA ILE A 14 -15.72 -15.66 16.56
C ILE A 14 -16.49 -15.04 15.39
N HIS A 15 -16.99 -13.81 15.57
CA HIS A 15 -17.27 -12.97 14.42
C HIS A 15 -15.92 -12.82 13.71
N THR A 16 -15.68 -13.64 12.70
CA THR A 16 -14.78 -13.27 11.61
C THR A 16 -15.36 -11.98 11.05
N ILE A 17 -14.85 -10.83 11.50
CA ILE A 17 -15.04 -9.58 10.77
C ILE A 17 -14.24 -9.78 9.49
N ASP A 18 -14.88 -10.44 8.53
CA ASP A 18 -14.34 -10.61 7.20
C ASP A 18 -14.41 -9.24 6.53
N SER A 19 -13.24 -8.61 6.47
CA SER A 19 -12.81 -7.63 5.49
C SER A 19 -13.84 -6.57 5.07
N PHE A 20 -13.79 -5.40 5.72
CA PHE A 20 -13.91 -4.19 4.93
C PHE A 20 -12.74 -4.24 3.93
N SER A 21 -13.01 -4.59 2.67
CA SER A 21 -11.95 -4.65 1.67
C SER A 21 -11.30 -3.27 1.61
N LEU A 22 -9.99 -3.21 1.94
CA LEU A 22 -9.17 -1.99 1.86
C LEU A 22 -9.23 -1.35 0.47
N ILE A 23 -9.62 -2.14 -0.54
CA ILE A 23 -9.74 -1.77 -1.95
C ILE A 23 -11.16 -2.09 -2.40
N ASN A 24 -11.93 -1.06 -2.71
CA ASN A 24 -13.25 -1.19 -3.33
C ASN A 24 -13.49 -0.04 -4.33
N PRO A 25 -14.52 -0.11 -5.19
CA PRO A 25 -14.75 0.91 -6.23
C PRO A 25 -15.02 2.32 -5.70
N ASN A 26 -15.41 2.45 -4.43
CA ASN A 26 -15.66 3.74 -3.77
C ASN A 26 -14.41 4.29 -3.06
N THR A 27 -13.33 3.52 -2.97
CA THR A 27 -12.05 4.01 -2.44
C THR A 27 -11.42 4.99 -3.42
N SER A 28 -11.14 6.22 -2.98
CA SER A 28 -10.48 7.22 -3.82
C SER A 28 -9.00 6.86 -4.07
N PRO A 29 -8.38 7.30 -5.18
CA PRO A 29 -6.96 7.05 -5.43
C PRO A 29 -6.06 7.67 -4.34
N GLU A 30 -6.44 8.83 -3.78
CA GLU A 30 -5.77 9.44 -2.63
C GLU A 30 -5.79 8.52 -1.41
N SER A 31 -6.95 7.91 -1.11
CA SER A 31 -7.12 6.99 0.01
C SER A 31 -6.30 5.71 -0.20
N VAL A 32 -6.16 5.24 -1.44
CA VAL A 32 -5.27 4.11 -1.79
C VAL A 32 -3.82 4.46 -1.48
N VAL A 33 -3.34 5.62 -1.93
CA VAL A 33 -1.96 6.07 -1.65
C VAL A 33 -1.70 6.25 -0.17
N LEU A 34 -2.61 6.90 0.56
CA LEU A 34 -2.47 7.12 2.01
C LEU A 34 -2.41 5.81 2.79
N GLN A 35 -3.24 4.82 2.45
CA GLN A 35 -3.20 3.50 3.08
C GLN A 35 -1.91 2.75 2.74
N GLN A 36 -1.42 2.83 1.50
CA GLN A 36 -0.16 2.21 1.12
C GLN A 36 1.03 2.87 1.82
N LEU A 37 1.04 4.20 1.98
CA LEU A 37 2.05 4.92 2.75
C LEU A 37 2.01 4.54 4.23
N HIS A 38 0.82 4.43 4.83
CA HIS A 38 0.69 3.95 6.20
C HIS A 38 1.27 2.53 6.37
N ALA A 39 1.00 1.62 5.43
CA ALA A 39 1.58 0.28 5.46
C ALA A 39 3.11 0.29 5.30
N LEU A 40 3.67 1.13 4.41
CA LEU A 40 5.12 1.33 4.27
C LEU A 40 5.76 1.86 5.55
N GLN A 41 5.08 2.77 6.26
CA GLN A 41 5.52 3.33 7.54
C GLN A 41 5.58 2.25 8.64
N GLN A 42 4.64 1.30 8.63
CA GLN A 42 4.62 0.17 9.57
C GLN A 42 5.48 -1.02 9.12
N ASP A 43 6.14 -0.92 7.95
CA ASP A 43 6.87 -2.02 7.32
C ASP A 43 5.99 -3.26 7.00
N ASP A 44 4.68 -3.04 6.81
CA ASP A 44 3.72 -4.05 6.39
C ASP A 44 3.70 -4.16 4.86
N ILE A 45 4.75 -4.77 4.33
CA ILE A 45 4.94 -4.91 2.89
C ILE A 45 3.88 -5.81 2.23
N TYR A 46 3.28 -6.73 2.98
CA TYR A 46 2.21 -7.57 2.43
C TYR A 46 0.97 -6.74 2.12
N THR A 47 0.57 -5.83 3.02
CA THR A 47 -0.51 -4.88 2.74
C THR A 47 -0.15 -3.92 1.61
N VAL A 48 1.09 -3.43 1.53
CA VAL A 48 1.56 -2.64 0.38
C VAL A 48 1.34 -3.37 -0.93
N PHE A 49 1.70 -4.65 -0.99
CA PHE A 49 1.55 -5.50 -2.17
C PHE A 49 0.08 -5.74 -2.55
N LYS A 50 -0.86 -5.77 -1.58
CA LYS A 50 -2.30 -5.89 -1.89
C LYS A 50 -2.80 -4.76 -2.79
N PHE A 51 -2.32 -3.53 -2.56
CA PHE A 51 -2.66 -2.34 -3.35
C PHE A 51 -2.05 -2.29 -4.75
N ALA A 52 -1.08 -3.15 -5.08
CA ALA A 52 -0.49 -3.19 -6.41
C ALA A 52 -1.48 -3.73 -7.45
N SER A 53 -1.55 -3.08 -8.61
CA SER A 53 -2.37 -3.53 -9.74
C SER A 53 -1.90 -4.90 -10.26
N PRO A 54 -2.74 -5.66 -10.98
CA PRO A 54 -2.34 -6.95 -11.56
C PRO A 54 -1.04 -6.86 -12.38
N SER A 55 -0.94 -5.86 -13.27
CA SER A 55 0.25 -5.60 -14.08
C SER A 55 1.49 -5.28 -13.23
N ASN A 56 1.35 -4.48 -12.17
CA ASN A 56 2.46 -4.20 -11.25
C ASN A 56 2.93 -5.48 -10.51
N LYS A 57 1.99 -6.33 -10.07
CA LYS A 57 2.31 -7.62 -9.45
C LYS A 57 3.02 -8.56 -10.42
N GLU A 58 2.61 -8.61 -11.68
CA GLU A 58 3.28 -9.37 -12.73
C GLU A 58 4.72 -8.87 -12.96
N ALA A 59 4.92 -7.56 -13.03
CA ALA A 59 6.23 -6.94 -13.26
C ALA A 59 7.21 -7.13 -12.08
N THR A 60 6.72 -7.02 -10.85
CA THR A 60 7.54 -7.09 -9.63
C THR A 60 7.69 -8.50 -9.07
N GLY A 61 6.82 -9.42 -9.48
CA GLY A 61 6.80 -10.82 -9.06
C GLY A 61 6.10 -11.04 -7.72
N PRO A 62 6.23 -12.26 -7.15
CA PRO A 62 5.53 -12.62 -5.92
C PRO A 62 6.00 -11.73 -4.75
N TRP A 63 5.18 -11.67 -3.70
CA TRP A 63 5.35 -10.71 -2.59
C TRP A 63 6.78 -10.74 -1.99
N GLN A 64 7.43 -11.90 -1.93
CA GLN A 64 8.80 -12.04 -1.42
C GLN A 64 9.81 -11.26 -2.28
N ARG A 65 9.66 -11.27 -3.61
CA ARG A 65 10.50 -10.49 -4.53
C ARG A 65 10.17 -9.01 -4.42
N PHE A 66 8.88 -8.67 -4.36
CA PHE A 66 8.43 -7.30 -4.12
C PHE A 66 9.01 -6.73 -2.82
N SER A 67 9.06 -7.50 -1.75
CA SER A 67 9.63 -7.06 -0.46
C SER A 67 11.12 -6.77 -0.53
N LYS A 68 11.89 -7.62 -1.21
CA LYS A 68 13.32 -7.35 -1.45
C LYS A 68 13.51 -6.07 -2.26
N MET A 69 12.70 -5.86 -3.29
CA MET A 69 12.74 -4.65 -4.12
C MET A 69 12.41 -3.39 -3.31
N ALA A 70 11.33 -3.41 -2.53
CA ALA A 70 10.88 -2.25 -1.73
C ALA A 70 11.91 -1.82 -0.66
N ARG A 71 12.73 -2.76 -0.18
CA ARG A 71 13.80 -2.52 0.80
C ARG A 71 15.15 -2.13 0.18
N SER A 72 15.24 -2.07 -1.14
CA SER A 72 16.47 -1.74 -1.87
C SER A 72 16.38 -0.33 -2.48
N PRO A 73 17.50 0.35 -2.78
CA PRO A 73 17.47 1.59 -3.56
C PRO A 73 16.74 1.38 -4.90
N PRO A 74 15.94 2.36 -5.36
CA PRO A 74 15.72 3.68 -4.75
C PRO A 74 14.57 3.73 -3.72
N TYR A 75 13.97 2.60 -3.34
CA TYR A 75 12.74 2.55 -2.54
C TYR A 75 12.94 2.42 -1.03
N ALA A 76 14.13 2.01 -0.59
CA ALA A 76 14.48 1.87 0.82
C ALA A 76 14.06 3.06 1.73
N PRO A 77 14.15 4.34 1.29
CA PRO A 77 13.71 5.49 2.09
C PRO A 77 12.21 5.52 2.44
N LEU A 78 11.37 4.77 1.69
CA LEU A 78 9.94 4.64 1.97
C LEU A 78 9.66 3.77 3.19
N ILE A 79 10.56 2.85 3.52
CA ILE A 79 10.34 1.87 4.58
C ILE A 79 10.53 2.53 5.94
N LYS A 80 9.53 2.39 6.81
CA LYS A 80 9.54 2.99 8.16
C LYS A 80 9.80 4.49 8.15
N HIS A 81 9.37 5.20 7.11
CA HIS A 81 9.55 6.65 7.02
C HIS A 81 8.90 7.38 8.21
N LYS A 82 9.42 8.56 8.58
CA LYS A 82 8.91 9.35 9.70
C LYS A 82 7.54 9.97 9.40
N ARG A 83 7.37 10.48 8.17
CA ARG A 83 6.12 11.04 7.65
C ARG A 83 6.16 11.13 6.13
N ALA A 84 5.00 11.20 5.50
CA ALA A 84 4.83 11.44 4.09
C ALA A 84 3.69 12.43 3.84
N GLU A 85 3.78 13.21 2.77
CA GLU A 85 2.78 14.20 2.36
C GLU A 85 2.45 14.03 0.88
N LEU A 86 1.16 13.95 0.56
CA LEU A 86 0.69 14.10 -0.82
C LEU A 86 0.78 15.59 -1.19
N MET A 87 1.42 15.86 -2.31
CA MET A 87 1.70 17.22 -2.76
C MET A 87 0.80 17.60 -3.94
N LEU A 88 1.17 17.18 -5.15
CA LEU A 88 0.47 17.48 -6.39
C LEU A 88 -0.33 16.25 -6.79
N THR A 89 -1.59 16.43 -7.21
CA THR A 89 -2.44 15.35 -7.72
C THR A 89 -2.91 15.69 -9.12
N ARG A 90 -2.93 14.71 -10.02
CA ARG A 90 -3.43 14.89 -11.39
C ARG A 90 -4.24 13.67 -11.81
N ARG A 91 -5.49 13.92 -12.20
CA ARG A 91 -6.30 12.95 -12.94
C ARG A 91 -6.12 13.17 -14.44
N LYS A 92 -5.94 12.10 -15.22
CA LYS A 92 -5.89 12.20 -16.68
C LYS A 92 -7.30 12.40 -17.26
N PRO A 93 -7.44 13.00 -18.46
CA PRO A 93 -8.74 13.25 -19.10
C PRO A 93 -9.61 12.00 -19.32
N ASN A 94 -9.01 10.82 -19.46
CA ASN A 94 -9.75 9.56 -19.59
C ASN A 94 -10.48 9.13 -18.31
N GLY A 95 -10.26 9.79 -17.18
CA GLY A 95 -10.94 9.55 -15.91
C GLY A 95 -10.52 8.27 -15.16
N ILE A 96 -9.71 7.41 -15.78
CA ILE A 96 -9.32 6.10 -15.25
C ILE A 96 -7.85 6.02 -14.83
N GLU A 97 -7.08 7.08 -15.04
CA GLU A 97 -5.69 7.20 -14.59
C GLU A 97 -5.51 8.41 -13.68
N TRP A 98 -4.70 8.25 -12.64
CA TRP A 98 -4.43 9.27 -11.63
C TRP A 98 -2.98 9.16 -11.16
N MET A 99 -2.36 10.28 -10.80
CA MET A 99 -1.02 10.31 -10.22
C MET A 99 -0.89 11.37 -9.15
N CYS A 100 0.04 11.16 -8.22
CA CYS A 100 0.46 12.20 -7.29
C CYS A 100 1.95 12.20 -7.01
N LEU A 101 2.46 13.40 -6.71
CA LEU A 101 3.78 13.57 -6.12
C LEU A 101 3.65 13.39 -4.60
N VAL A 102 4.46 12.51 -4.03
CA VAL A 102 4.56 12.28 -2.59
C VAL A 102 5.94 12.70 -2.12
N ARG A 103 5.98 13.52 -1.07
CA ARG A 103 7.22 13.85 -0.36
C ARG A 103 7.34 12.97 0.88
N VAL A 104 8.50 12.36 1.08
CA VAL A 104 8.75 11.39 2.16
C VAL A 104 9.96 11.82 2.98
N TRP A 105 9.82 11.79 4.31
CA TRP A 105 10.92 11.99 5.25
C TRP A 105 11.41 10.65 5.77
N PRO A 106 12.59 10.17 5.34
CA PRO A 106 13.07 8.85 5.73
C PRO A 106 13.42 8.77 7.22
N SER A 107 13.42 7.56 7.80
CA SER A 107 13.89 7.34 9.18
C SER A 107 15.37 6.98 9.28
N LYS A 108 15.95 6.39 8.22
CA LYS A 108 17.37 6.00 8.11
C LYS A 108 17.82 6.06 6.64
N GLY A 109 19.11 6.34 6.39
CA GLY A 109 19.79 5.97 5.14
C GLY A 109 19.40 6.72 3.87
N SER A 110 19.42 8.06 3.87
CA SER A 110 19.70 8.76 2.62
C SER A 110 21.20 9.05 2.53
N GLU A 111 21.78 9.02 1.33
CA GLU A 111 23.17 9.47 1.08
C GLU A 111 23.41 10.94 1.50
N LYS A 112 22.35 11.66 1.88
CA LYS A 112 22.34 13.06 2.30
C LYS A 112 21.87 13.16 3.75
N GLU A 113 22.55 12.46 4.65
CA GLU A 113 22.59 12.88 6.05
C GLU A 113 23.18 14.29 6.08
N LYS A 114 22.39 15.26 6.55
CA LYS A 114 22.93 16.59 6.87
C LYS A 114 23.84 16.47 8.10
N GLU A 115 24.75 17.42 8.26
CA GLU A 115 25.62 17.54 9.45
C GLU A 115 24.82 17.60 10.76
N ASP A 116 23.55 18.04 10.73
CA ASP A 116 22.64 18.08 11.89
C ASP A 116 21.93 16.73 12.17
N GLY A 117 22.21 15.68 11.39
CA GLY A 117 21.59 14.36 11.51
C GLY A 117 20.19 14.25 10.88
N ASN A 118 19.67 15.30 10.23
CA ASN A 118 18.39 15.24 9.52
C ASN A 118 18.57 14.76 8.07
N LEU A 119 17.82 13.73 7.70
CA LEU A 119 17.73 13.27 6.31
C LEU A 119 16.91 14.26 5.48
N MET A 120 17.41 14.62 4.29
CA MET A 120 16.63 15.38 3.31
C MET A 120 15.40 14.57 2.88
N PRO A 121 14.21 15.19 2.73
CA PRO A 121 13.08 14.50 2.15
C PRO A 121 13.37 14.11 0.70
N VAL A 122 12.80 12.99 0.29
CA VAL A 122 12.83 12.48 -1.08
C VAL A 122 11.43 12.49 -1.65
N HIS A 123 11.32 12.47 -2.98
CA HIS A 123 10.05 12.60 -3.68
C HIS A 123 9.84 11.43 -4.63
N TYR A 124 8.59 11.00 -4.75
CA TYR A 124 8.19 9.93 -5.65
C TYR A 124 6.84 10.25 -6.30
N TRP A 125 6.71 9.89 -7.57
CA TRP A 125 5.43 9.85 -8.26
C TRP A 125 4.75 8.51 -8.02
N TRP A 126 3.56 8.55 -7.44
CA TRP A 126 2.61 7.44 -7.42
C TRP A 126 1.75 7.49 -8.67
N THR A 127 1.59 6.36 -9.36
CA THR A 127 0.71 6.23 -10.52
C THR A 127 -0.32 5.13 -10.26
N LEU A 128 -1.58 5.45 -10.48
CA LEU A 128 -2.71 4.55 -10.26
C LEU A 128 -3.62 4.54 -11.49
N SER A 129 -4.26 3.39 -11.71
CA SER A 129 -5.34 3.23 -12.68
C SER A 129 -6.50 2.46 -12.08
N LYS A 130 -7.69 2.64 -12.66
CA LYS A 130 -8.82 1.77 -12.41
C LYS A 130 -8.64 0.43 -13.13
N VAL A 131 -8.90 -0.67 -12.45
CA VAL A 131 -8.97 -1.99 -13.07
C VAL A 131 -10.28 -2.09 -13.86
N TRP A 132 -10.20 -2.09 -15.20
CA TRP A 132 -11.39 -2.03 -16.08
C TRP A 132 -11.62 -3.31 -16.90
N ASN A 133 -10.57 -4.10 -17.14
CA ASN A 133 -10.60 -5.34 -17.93
C ASN A 133 -10.74 -6.61 -17.09
N ASP A 134 -11.41 -6.51 -15.93
CA ASP A 134 -11.56 -7.63 -15.01
C ASP A 134 -13.02 -7.73 -14.58
N ASP A 135 -13.58 -8.94 -14.56
CA ASP A 135 -14.85 -9.27 -13.88
C ASP A 135 -14.61 -9.76 -12.44
N GLY A 136 -13.36 -9.73 -12.00
CA GLY A 136 -12.92 -10.06 -10.66
C GLY A 136 -13.23 -8.99 -9.61
N ILE A 137 -12.86 -9.31 -8.38
CA ILE A 137 -13.20 -8.53 -7.17
C ILE A 137 -12.63 -7.10 -7.14
N PHE A 138 -11.69 -6.78 -8.05
CA PHE A 138 -11.05 -5.46 -8.12
C PHE A 138 -11.59 -4.59 -9.26
N LYS A 139 -12.61 -5.03 -10.01
CA LYS A 139 -13.24 -4.21 -11.05
C LYS A 139 -13.59 -2.82 -10.53
N ASP A 140 -13.28 -1.79 -11.32
CA ASP A 140 -13.45 -0.36 -11.03
C ASP A 140 -12.67 0.20 -9.83
N CYS A 141 -11.88 -0.63 -9.14
CA CYS A 141 -11.04 -0.18 -8.03
C CYS A 141 -9.79 0.53 -8.54
N TRP A 142 -9.36 1.57 -7.81
CA TRP A 142 -8.05 2.17 -8.00
C TRP A 142 -6.96 1.26 -7.42
N MET A 143 -5.92 1.00 -8.20
CA MET A 143 -4.76 0.22 -7.75
C MET A 143 -3.46 0.89 -8.20
N VAL A 144 -2.37 0.60 -7.50
CA VAL A 144 -1.05 1.22 -7.73
C VAL A 144 -0.33 0.51 -8.86
N ASP A 145 -0.10 1.22 -9.95
CA ASP A 145 0.67 0.75 -11.10
C ASP A 145 2.18 0.91 -10.90
N GLY A 146 2.59 1.91 -10.12
CA GLY A 146 4.00 2.17 -9.92
C GLY A 146 4.31 3.30 -8.94
N VAL A 147 5.57 3.26 -8.48
CA VAL A 147 6.21 4.31 -7.68
C VAL A 147 7.53 4.65 -8.35
N ILE A 148 7.71 5.92 -8.73
CA ILE A 148 8.83 6.38 -9.56
C ILE A 148 9.57 7.48 -8.78
N PRO A 149 10.88 7.37 -8.50
CA PRO A 149 11.63 8.44 -7.88
C PRO A 149 11.58 9.73 -8.72
N ASP A 150 11.30 10.86 -8.07
CA ASP A 150 11.39 12.20 -8.66
C ASP A 150 12.87 12.62 -8.61
N ARG A 151 13.47 12.86 -9.77
CA ARG A 151 14.92 13.13 -9.91
C ARG A 151 15.22 14.63 -9.90
#